data_AF-A0A560W620-F1
#
_entry.id   AF-A0A560W620-F1
#
_cell.length_a   1.000
_cell.length_b   1.000
_cell.length_c   1.000
_cell.angle_alpha   90.00
_cell.angle_beta   90.00
_cell.angle_gamma   90.00
#
_symmetry.space_group_name_H-M   'P 1'
#
loop_
_entity.id
_entity.type
_entity.pdbx_description
1 polymer ?
#
loop_
_entity_poly.entity_id
_entity_poly.type
_entity_poly.pdbx_seq_one_letter_code
_entity_poly.pdbx_strand_id
1 'polypeptide(L)'
;MSEDQVSTARRIQRLERLLDELVTTFKEEREANAEAFEMVERALSGGGEASSAAPPAEPVSWGDRATTEDWHALAEWVDWLIHTYELRDEVRLTSCWPAHPGVVEELAALHSAWRDAATRATEGEDDALAFWHDRYLAPLVHRLPAIYAVRICRNGHEPAAKSILTDRDLLPNLG
;
A
#
# COMPACT_ATOMS: atom_id res chain seq x y z
N MET A 1 6.24 55.83 -4.09
CA MET A 1 6.20 54.46 -3.53
C MET A 1 7.56 54.17 -2.93
N SER A 2 7.65 53.59 -1.73
CA SER A 2 8.95 53.24 -1.13
C SER A 2 9.55 52.02 -1.85
N GLU A 3 10.88 51.89 -1.79
CA GLU A 3 11.64 50.79 -2.38
C GLU A 3 11.17 49.41 -1.87
N ASP A 4 10.73 49.36 -0.60
CA ASP A 4 10.16 48.18 0.04
C ASP A 4 8.85 47.74 -0.63
N GLN A 5 7.96 48.69 -0.96
CA GLN A 5 6.70 48.40 -1.67
C GLN A 5 6.94 47.83 -3.07
N VAL A 6 7.98 48.30 -3.77
CA VAL A 6 8.36 47.79 -5.09
C VAL A 6 8.96 46.37 -5.00
N SER A 7 9.73 46.09 -3.95
CA SER A 7 10.27 44.76 -3.66
C SER A 7 9.17 43.74 -3.36
N THR A 8 8.21 44.11 -2.51
CA THR A 8 7.04 43.26 -2.19
C THR A 8 6.22 42.96 -3.44
N ALA A 9 5.93 43.97 -4.26
CA ALA A 9 5.14 43.80 -5.49
C ALA A 9 5.80 42.82 -6.49
N ARG A 10 7.13 42.91 -6.67
CA ARG A 10 7.88 41.98 -7.54
C ARG A 10 7.84 40.54 -7.01
N ARG A 11 7.89 40.38 -5.69
CA ARG A 11 7.88 39.07 -5.03
C ARG A 11 6.51 38.41 -5.16
N ILE A 12 5.42 39.20 -5.07
CA ILE A 12 4.05 38.73 -5.33
C ILE A 12 3.90 38.31 -6.79
N GLN A 13 4.29 39.14 -7.75
CA GLN A 13 4.23 38.78 -9.18
C GLN A 13 5.02 37.51 -9.51
N ARG A 14 6.17 37.31 -8.86
CA ARG A 14 6.95 36.08 -9.03
C ARG A 14 6.20 34.86 -8.50
N LEU A 15 5.53 34.98 -7.35
CA LEU A 15 4.75 33.90 -6.76
C LEU A 15 3.51 33.58 -7.58
N GLU A 16 2.81 34.59 -8.10
CA GLU A 16 1.65 34.40 -8.98
C GLU A 16 2.04 33.63 -10.24
N ARG A 17 3.14 34.03 -10.91
CA ARG A 17 3.65 33.29 -12.08
C ARG A 17 4.02 31.84 -11.74
N LEU A 18 4.67 31.61 -10.60
CA LEU A 18 5.03 30.25 -10.18
C LEU A 18 3.80 29.40 -9.85
N LEU A 19 2.75 30.02 -9.27
CA LEU A 19 1.49 29.35 -8.99
C LEU A 19 0.76 28.96 -10.28
N ASP A 20 0.72 29.88 -11.26
CA ASP A 20 0.11 29.61 -12.56
C ASP A 20 0.84 28.51 -13.34
N GLU A 21 2.19 28.50 -13.28
CA GLU A 21 3.02 27.43 -13.83
C GLU A 21 2.68 26.08 -13.16
N LEU A 22 2.64 26.04 -11.83
CA LEU A 22 2.32 24.82 -11.08
C LEU A 22 0.91 24.29 -11.38
N VAL A 23 -0.09 25.17 -11.46
CA VAL A 23 -1.48 24.79 -11.80
C VAL A 23 -1.56 24.24 -13.22
N THR A 24 -0.82 24.82 -14.15
CA THR A 24 -0.76 24.33 -15.54
C THR A 24 -0.18 22.93 -15.59
N THR A 25 0.97 22.71 -14.93
CA THR A 25 1.62 21.38 -14.87
C THR A 25 0.69 20.33 -14.25
N PHE A 26 0.02 20.64 -13.13
CA PHE A 26 -0.90 19.68 -12.52
C PHE A 26 -2.10 19.33 -13.41
N LYS A 27 -2.58 20.26 -14.25
CA LYS A 27 -3.65 19.96 -15.21
C LYS A 27 -3.17 19.02 -16.30
N GLU A 28 -2.01 19.31 -16.88
CA GLU A 28 -1.38 18.46 -17.90
C GLU A 28 -1.12 17.04 -17.37
N GLU A 29 -0.58 16.91 -16.16
CA GLU A 29 -0.38 15.60 -15.51
C GLU A 29 -1.70 14.86 -15.26
N ARG A 30 -2.77 15.58 -14.87
CA ARG A 30 -4.09 14.96 -14.67
C ARG A 30 -4.72 14.49 -15.97
N GLU A 31 -4.58 15.24 -17.05
CA GLU A 31 -5.06 14.86 -18.39
C GLU A 31 -4.28 13.66 -18.91
N ALA A 32 -2.95 13.68 -18.83
CA ALA A 32 -2.10 12.55 -19.21
C ALA A 32 -2.43 11.28 -18.39
N ASN A 33 -2.70 11.43 -17.09
CA ASN A 33 -3.14 10.32 -16.25
C ASN A 33 -4.52 9.80 -16.68
N ALA A 34 -5.47 10.67 -17.01
CA ALA A 34 -6.79 10.25 -17.49
C ALA A 34 -6.69 9.46 -18.81
N GLU A 35 -5.87 9.93 -19.75
CA GLU A 35 -5.59 9.24 -21.00
C GLU A 35 -4.90 7.88 -20.77
N ALA A 36 -3.94 7.81 -19.85
CA ALA A 36 -3.29 6.56 -19.47
C ALA A 36 -4.29 5.56 -18.86
N PHE A 37 -5.22 6.04 -18.02
CA PHE A 37 -6.31 5.20 -17.48
C PHE A 37 -7.22 4.67 -18.58
N GLU A 38 -7.65 5.52 -19.53
CA GLU A 38 -8.46 5.06 -20.67
C GLU A 38 -7.70 4.08 -21.57
N MET A 39 -6.39 4.26 -21.74
CA MET A 39 -5.54 3.33 -22.49
C MET A 39 -5.47 1.97 -21.80
N VAL A 40 -5.29 1.93 -20.49
CA VAL A 40 -5.33 0.71 -19.67
C VAL A 40 -6.71 0.05 -19.75
N GLU A 41 -7.79 0.81 -19.61
CA GLU A 41 -9.16 0.29 -19.71
C GLU A 41 -9.44 -0.33 -21.09
N ARG A 42 -8.97 0.31 -22.15
CA ARG A 42 -9.05 -0.21 -23.52
C ARG A 42 -8.21 -1.47 -23.71
N ALA A 43 -7.04 -1.53 -23.11
CA ALA A 43 -6.19 -2.73 -23.13
C ALA A 43 -6.84 -3.91 -22.39
N LEU A 44 -7.45 -3.65 -21.23
CA LEU A 44 -8.22 -4.63 -20.46
C LEU A 44 -9.50 -5.07 -21.19
N SER A 45 -10.11 -4.18 -21.96
CA SER A 45 -11.31 -4.49 -22.77
C SER A 45 -10.99 -5.23 -24.07
N GLY A 46 -9.74 -5.14 -24.57
CA GLY A 46 -9.31 -5.70 -25.85
C GLY A 46 -8.62 -7.07 -25.78
N GLY A 47 -8.32 -7.58 -24.58
CA GLY A 47 -7.52 -8.78 -24.39
C GLY A 47 -8.29 -9.96 -23.76
N GLY A 48 -8.72 -10.89 -24.62
CA GLY A 48 -8.80 -12.32 -24.31
C GLY A 48 -9.95 -12.79 -23.41
N GLU A 49 -10.65 -13.82 -23.90
CA GLU A 49 -11.65 -14.63 -23.18
C GLU A 49 -11.50 -14.57 -21.67
N ALA A 50 -12.50 -13.99 -21.01
CA ALA A 50 -12.68 -14.14 -19.59
C ALA A 50 -12.62 -15.64 -19.30
N SER A 51 -11.48 -16.09 -18.76
CA SER A 51 -11.45 -17.32 -18.00
C SER A 51 -12.63 -17.18 -17.05
N SER A 52 -13.63 -18.05 -17.20
CA SER A 52 -14.75 -18.14 -16.30
C SER A 52 -14.19 -18.54 -14.94
N ALA A 53 -13.56 -17.58 -14.27
CA ALA A 53 -13.16 -17.67 -12.89
C ALA A 53 -14.47 -17.93 -12.16
N ALA A 54 -14.56 -19.12 -11.59
CA ALA A 54 -15.58 -19.47 -10.63
C ALA A 54 -15.79 -18.29 -9.67
N PRO A 55 -17.01 -18.07 -9.14
CA PRO A 55 -17.24 -17.05 -8.12
C PRO A 55 -16.10 -17.12 -7.10
N PRO A 56 -15.54 -15.97 -6.67
CA PRO A 56 -14.39 -15.98 -5.77
C PRO A 56 -14.72 -16.93 -4.64
N ALA A 57 -13.85 -17.93 -4.43
CA ALA A 57 -13.98 -18.85 -3.32
C ALA A 57 -14.22 -18.03 -2.05
N GLU A 58 -14.95 -18.60 -1.09
CA GLU A 58 -15.10 -17.98 0.24
C GLU A 58 -13.75 -17.39 0.68
N PRO A 59 -13.71 -16.16 1.21
CA PRO A 59 -12.44 -15.50 1.49
C PRO A 59 -11.60 -16.36 2.42
N VAL A 60 -10.57 -17.01 1.87
CA VAL A 60 -9.60 -17.81 2.62
C VAL A 60 -8.45 -16.90 2.99
N SER A 61 -8.16 -16.82 4.28
CA SER A 61 -7.00 -16.07 4.76
C SER A 61 -5.72 -16.63 4.12
N TRP A 62 -4.72 -15.78 3.89
CA TRP A 62 -3.39 -16.24 3.49
C TRP A 62 -2.89 -17.31 4.46
N GLY A 63 -3.10 -17.13 5.76
CA GLY A 63 -2.64 -18.06 6.78
C GLY A 63 -3.25 -19.47 6.65
N ASP A 64 -4.53 -19.57 6.29
CA ASP A 64 -5.23 -20.85 6.16
C ASP A 64 -4.89 -21.58 4.84
N ARG A 65 -4.53 -20.84 3.79
CA ARG A 65 -4.16 -21.42 2.48
C ARG A 65 -2.65 -21.65 2.30
N ALA A 66 -1.82 -20.98 3.10
CA ALA A 66 -0.36 -21.07 3.00
C ALA A 66 0.15 -22.44 3.46
N THR A 67 1.15 -22.95 2.74
CA THR A 67 1.90 -24.15 3.14
C THR A 67 2.89 -23.82 4.26
N THR A 68 3.46 -24.85 4.89
CA THR A 68 4.53 -24.69 5.88
C THR A 68 5.73 -23.96 5.27
N GLU A 69 6.08 -24.28 4.02
CA GLU A 69 7.14 -23.64 3.26
C GLU A 69 6.85 -22.15 3.00
N ASP A 70 5.60 -21.80 2.66
CA ASP A 70 5.18 -20.40 2.49
C ASP A 70 5.33 -19.60 3.80
N TRP A 71 4.95 -20.20 4.93
CA TRP A 71 5.14 -19.60 6.26
C TRP A 71 6.60 -19.35 6.59
N HIS A 72 7.48 -20.31 6.30
CA HIS A 72 8.93 -20.13 6.51
C HIS A 72 9.52 -19.06 5.59
N ALA A 73 9.16 -19.08 4.30
CA ALA A 73 9.61 -18.07 3.34
C ALA A 73 9.14 -16.66 3.73
N LEU A 74 7.89 -16.52 4.18
CA LEU A 74 7.41 -15.23 4.68
C LEU A 74 8.17 -14.80 5.94
N ALA A 75 8.41 -15.70 6.89
CA ALA A 75 9.15 -15.37 8.10
C ALA A 75 10.59 -14.92 7.83
N GLU A 76 11.31 -15.63 6.96
CA GLU A 76 12.67 -15.25 6.55
C GLU A 76 12.68 -13.87 5.86
N TRP A 77 11.70 -13.61 4.99
CA TRP A 77 11.58 -12.32 4.33
C TRP A 77 11.22 -11.19 5.32
N VAL A 78 10.35 -11.45 6.31
CA VAL A 78 10.02 -10.47 7.36
C VAL A 78 11.24 -10.18 8.23
N ASP A 79 12.05 -11.18 8.57
CA ASP A 79 13.30 -10.98 9.31
C ASP A 79 14.28 -10.11 8.50
N TRP A 80 14.42 -10.37 7.21
CA TRP A 80 15.18 -9.52 6.29
C TRP A 80 14.65 -8.08 6.28
N LEU A 81 13.33 -7.90 6.12
CA LEU A 81 12.68 -6.59 6.08
C LEU A 81 12.96 -5.79 7.37
N ILE A 82 12.80 -6.41 8.53
CA ILE A 82 13.05 -5.76 9.83
C ILE A 82 14.52 -5.35 9.95
N HIS A 83 15.45 -6.17 9.45
CA HIS A 83 16.88 -5.89 9.53
C HIS A 83 17.32 -4.82 8.54
N THR A 84 16.82 -4.88 7.30
CA THR A 84 17.20 -3.98 6.20
C THR A 84 16.67 -2.57 6.39
N TYR A 85 15.44 -2.42 6.93
CA TYR A 85 14.80 -1.13 7.12
C TYR A 85 14.77 -0.68 8.59
N GLU A 86 15.51 -1.37 9.47
CA GLU A 86 15.66 -1.02 10.89
C GLU A 86 14.31 -0.80 11.63
N LEU A 87 13.27 -1.57 11.29
CA LEU A 87 11.87 -1.37 11.74
C LEU A 87 11.62 -1.65 13.24
N ARG A 88 12.67 -1.76 14.04
CA ARG A 88 12.65 -2.20 15.44
C ARG A 88 12.00 -1.19 16.40
N ASP A 89 12.06 0.10 16.09
CA ASP A 89 11.62 1.16 17.00
C ASP A 89 10.31 1.84 16.60
N GLU A 90 10.07 2.05 15.31
CA GLU A 90 8.92 2.83 14.81
C GLU A 90 7.64 1.99 14.62
N VAL A 91 7.77 0.79 14.05
CA VAL A 91 6.63 -0.12 13.77
C VAL A 91 6.47 -1.18 14.86
N ARG A 92 7.59 -1.58 15.51
CA ARG A 92 7.67 -2.70 16.46
C ARG A 92 6.91 -3.93 15.95
N LEU A 93 7.26 -4.39 14.75
CA LEU A 93 6.91 -5.74 14.31
C LEU A 93 7.57 -6.74 15.28
N THR A 94 6.79 -7.19 16.26
CA THR A 94 7.25 -8.13 17.29
C THR A 94 7.34 -9.54 16.71
N SER A 95 8.12 -10.42 17.35
CA SER A 95 8.21 -11.84 16.98
C SER A 95 6.87 -12.59 16.98
N CYS A 96 5.82 -12.01 17.56
CA CYS A 96 4.48 -12.59 17.57
C CYS A 96 3.60 -12.16 16.39
N TRP A 97 4.13 -11.48 15.37
CA TRP A 97 3.36 -11.15 14.15
C TRP A 97 2.61 -12.34 13.53
N PRO A 98 3.08 -13.62 13.58
CA PRO A 98 2.31 -14.74 13.05
C PRO A 98 1.00 -15.00 13.79
N ALA A 99 0.88 -14.53 15.04
CA ALA A 99 -0.32 -14.66 15.86
C ALA A 99 -1.36 -13.55 15.60
N HIS A 100 -1.08 -12.63 14.67
CA HIS A 100 -1.99 -11.54 14.30
C HIS A 100 -2.46 -11.72 12.84
N PRO A 101 -3.63 -12.36 12.58
CA PRO A 101 -4.05 -12.72 11.23
C PRO A 101 -4.10 -11.54 10.25
N GLY A 102 -4.59 -10.37 10.68
CA GLY A 102 -4.60 -9.19 9.83
C GLY A 102 -3.21 -8.65 9.49
N VAL A 103 -2.23 -8.83 10.38
CA VAL A 103 -0.82 -8.48 10.10
C VAL A 103 -0.20 -9.49 9.13
N VAL A 104 -0.55 -10.77 9.26
CA VAL A 104 -0.14 -11.82 8.32
C VAL A 104 -0.62 -11.50 6.90
N GLU A 105 -1.89 -11.10 6.73
CA GLU A 105 -2.42 -10.69 5.42
C GLU A 105 -1.62 -9.53 4.80
N GLU A 106 -1.38 -8.48 5.58
CA GLU A 106 -0.65 -7.29 5.12
C GLU A 106 0.80 -7.60 4.74
N LEU A 107 1.50 -8.41 5.55
CA LEU A 107 2.89 -8.81 5.29
C LEU A 107 2.98 -9.74 4.07
N ALA A 108 2.06 -10.67 3.94
CA ALA A 108 2.01 -11.56 2.78
C ALA A 108 1.75 -10.77 1.48
N ALA A 109 0.82 -9.80 1.51
CA ALA A 109 0.56 -8.93 0.38
C ALA A 109 1.79 -8.05 0.04
N LEU A 110 2.43 -7.47 1.06
CA LEU A 110 3.64 -6.66 0.86
C LEU A 110 4.80 -7.49 0.28
N HIS A 111 4.99 -8.73 0.76
CA HIS A 111 5.99 -9.65 0.23
C HIS A 111 5.71 -9.99 -1.24
N SER A 112 4.46 -10.27 -1.59
CA SER A 112 4.07 -10.50 -2.98
C SER A 112 4.37 -9.29 -3.86
N ALA A 113 4.06 -8.08 -3.41
CA ALA A 113 4.34 -6.85 -4.14
C ALA A 113 5.86 -6.59 -4.27
N TRP A 114 6.64 -6.94 -3.25
CA TRP A 114 8.11 -6.83 -3.30
C TRP A 114 8.70 -7.78 -4.33
N ARG A 115 8.24 -9.04 -4.36
CA ARG A 115 8.69 -10.04 -5.34
C ARG A 115 8.42 -9.59 -6.77
N ASP A 116 7.21 -9.07 -7.04
CA ASP A 116 6.85 -8.50 -8.34
C ASP A 116 7.78 -7.35 -8.73
N ALA A 117 7.94 -6.36 -7.84
CA ALA A 117 8.80 -5.20 -8.08
C ALA A 117 10.27 -5.60 -8.29
N ALA A 118 10.77 -6.56 -7.52
CA ALA A 118 12.13 -7.09 -7.67
C ALA A 118 12.31 -7.81 -9.01
N THR A 119 11.35 -8.61 -9.46
CA THR A 119 11.39 -9.25 -10.78
C THR A 119 11.39 -8.20 -11.90
N ARG A 120 10.48 -7.23 -11.86
CA ARG A 120 10.39 -6.17 -12.88
C ARG A 120 11.65 -5.30 -12.95
N ALA A 121 12.26 -5.02 -11.80
CA ALA A 121 13.54 -4.32 -11.76
C ALA A 121 14.66 -5.13 -12.47
N THR A 122 14.68 -6.45 -12.34
CA THR A 122 15.63 -7.30 -13.10
C THR A 122 15.33 -7.37 -14.59
N GLU A 123 14.11 -7.06 -15.00
CA GLU A 123 13.65 -7.04 -16.40
C GLU A 123 13.84 -5.66 -17.07
N GLY A 124 14.37 -4.67 -16.33
CA GLY A 124 14.75 -3.35 -16.86
C GLY A 124 13.76 -2.22 -16.53
N GLU A 125 12.80 -2.44 -15.63
CA GLU A 125 11.96 -1.38 -15.10
C GLU A 125 12.63 -0.73 -13.87
N ASP A 126 13.44 0.29 -14.13
CA ASP A 126 14.36 0.89 -13.15
C ASP A 126 13.66 1.50 -11.92
N ASP A 127 12.40 1.91 -12.04
CA ASP A 127 11.64 2.56 -10.97
C ASP A 127 10.73 1.61 -10.16
N ALA A 128 10.62 0.33 -10.54
CA ALA A 128 9.70 -0.62 -9.92
C ALA A 128 9.93 -0.76 -8.40
N LEU A 129 11.19 -0.83 -7.98
CA LEU A 129 11.53 -0.87 -6.55
C LEU A 129 11.31 0.48 -5.86
N ALA A 130 11.61 1.60 -6.50
CA ALA A 130 11.33 2.93 -5.94
C ALA A 130 9.83 3.11 -5.69
N PHE A 131 9.01 2.72 -6.68
CA PHE A 131 7.55 2.68 -6.55
C PHE A 131 7.10 1.80 -5.38
N TRP A 132 7.70 0.61 -5.22
CA TRP A 132 7.35 -0.27 -4.11
C TRP A 132 7.60 0.36 -2.74
N HIS A 133 8.73 1.06 -2.57
CA HIS A 133 9.05 1.76 -1.32
C HIS A 133 7.99 2.83 -1.01
N ASP A 134 7.66 3.65 -2.00
CA ASP A 134 6.78 4.81 -1.82
C ASP A 134 5.31 4.41 -1.67
N ARG A 135 4.85 3.42 -2.45
CA ARG A 135 3.41 3.09 -2.57
C ARG A 135 2.98 1.95 -1.68
N TYR A 136 3.88 1.03 -1.31
CA TYR A 136 3.53 -0.14 -0.51
C TYR A 136 4.21 -0.12 0.86
N LEU A 137 5.54 -0.01 0.92
CA LEU A 137 6.27 -0.11 2.18
C LEU A 137 5.95 1.04 3.13
N ALA A 138 6.19 2.29 2.71
CA ALA A 138 6.05 3.45 3.59
C ALA A 138 4.61 3.60 4.16
N PRO A 139 3.54 3.42 3.35
CA PRO A 139 2.18 3.45 3.87
C PRO A 139 1.86 2.28 4.82
N LEU A 140 2.44 1.09 4.59
CA LEU A 140 2.22 -0.06 5.48
C LEU A 140 2.84 0.19 6.86
N VAL A 141 4.11 0.58 6.88
CA VAL A 141 4.88 0.92 8.08
C VAL A 141 4.11 1.94 8.93
N HIS A 142 3.50 2.95 8.31
CA HIS A 142 2.70 3.95 9.03
C HIS A 142 1.39 3.41 9.61
N ARG A 143 0.64 2.57 8.88
CA ARG A 143 -0.68 2.12 9.31
C ARG A 143 -0.65 0.92 10.26
N LEU A 144 0.38 0.07 10.17
CA LEU A 144 0.46 -1.18 10.95
C LEU A 144 0.21 -0.95 12.44
N PRO A 145 0.85 0.05 13.08
CA PRO A 145 0.68 0.27 14.51
C PRO A 145 -0.64 0.95 14.90
N ALA A 146 -1.36 1.53 13.93
CA ALA A 146 -2.64 2.20 14.14
C ALA A 146 -3.82 1.24 13.98
N ILE A 147 -3.74 0.32 13.02
CA ILE A 147 -4.80 -0.64 12.71
C ILE A 147 -4.67 -1.89 13.60
N TYR A 148 -3.45 -2.34 13.87
CA TYR A 148 -3.21 -3.58 14.59
C TYR A 148 -2.63 -3.31 15.97
N ALA A 149 -3.18 -3.99 16.98
CA ALA A 149 -2.75 -3.90 18.37
C ALA A 149 -1.39 -4.59 18.65
N VAL A 150 -0.52 -4.74 17.64
CA VAL A 150 0.81 -5.38 17.76
C VAL A 150 1.71 -4.67 18.77
N ARG A 151 1.52 -3.36 19.01
CA ARG A 151 2.26 -2.61 20.03
C ARG A 151 2.02 -3.07 21.47
N ILE A 152 0.92 -3.78 21.72
CA ILE A 152 0.56 -4.28 23.06
C ILE A 152 1.40 -5.52 23.42
N CYS A 153 1.88 -6.27 22.43
CA CYS A 153 2.60 -7.52 22.62
C CYS A 153 4.10 -7.34 22.96
N ARG A 154 4.40 -6.48 23.94
CA ARG A 154 5.76 -6.03 24.27
C ARG A 154 6.65 -7.13 24.91
N ASN A 155 6.04 -8.07 25.64
CA ASN A 155 6.76 -9.15 26.36
C ASN A 155 6.14 -10.54 26.13
N GLY A 156 5.34 -10.69 25.07
CA GLY A 156 4.55 -11.88 24.82
C GLY A 156 3.27 -11.53 24.09
N HIS A 157 2.73 -12.49 23.35
CA HIS A 157 1.49 -12.29 22.62
C HIS A 157 0.29 -12.26 23.57
N GLU A 158 -0.55 -11.23 23.44
CA GLU A 158 -1.86 -11.17 24.08
C GLU A 158 -2.95 -11.34 23.00
N PRO A 159 -3.84 -12.34 23.13
CA PRO A 159 -4.90 -12.56 22.15
C PRO A 159 -5.81 -11.34 22.05
N ALA A 160 -6.08 -10.90 20.81
CA ALA A 160 -7.06 -9.84 20.59
C ALA A 160 -8.45 -10.28 21.06
N ALA A 161 -9.23 -9.33 21.61
CA ALA A 161 -10.63 -9.55 21.89
C ALA A 161 -11.38 -9.89 20.58
N LYS A 162 -12.34 -10.81 20.65
CA LYS A 162 -13.15 -11.18 19.48
C LYS A 162 -13.98 -9.98 19.02
N SER A 163 -13.90 -9.66 17.73
CA SER A 163 -14.72 -8.64 17.11
C SER A 163 -16.20 -9.02 17.12
N ILE A 164 -17.07 -8.02 17.27
CA ILE A 164 -18.51 -8.19 17.03
C ILE A 164 -18.69 -8.30 15.51
N LEU A 165 -19.22 -9.42 15.06
CA LEU A 165 -19.49 -9.66 13.63
C LEU A 165 -20.70 -8.86 13.18
N THR A 166 -20.79 -8.64 11.87
CA THR A 166 -21.97 -8.02 11.25
C THR A 166 -23.23 -8.75 11.67
N ASP A 167 -24.16 -8.01 12.24
CA ASP A 167 -25.50 -8.49 12.53
C ASP A 167 -26.26 -8.73 11.22
N ARG A 168 -26.44 -10.01 10.87
CA ARG A 168 -27.08 -10.40 9.61
C ARG A 168 -28.58 -10.14 9.62
N ASP A 169 -29.19 -9.97 10.80
CA ASP A 169 -30.62 -9.70 10.93
C ASP A 169 -30.97 -8.25 10.51
N LEU A 170 -29.97 -7.37 10.41
CA LEU A 170 -30.11 -5.99 9.94
C LEU A 170 -29.89 -5.83 8.43
N LEU A 171 -29.58 -6.89 7.69
CA LEU A 171 -29.40 -6.80 6.25
C LEU A 171 -30.75 -6.48 5.58
N PRO A 172 -30.81 -5.53 4.64
CA PRO A 172 -32.03 -5.23 3.92
C PRO A 172 -32.47 -6.46 3.13
N ASN A 173 -33.76 -6.79 3.20
CA ASN A 173 -34.33 -7.90 2.45
C ASN A 173 -34.42 -7.50 0.98
N LEU A 174 -33.41 -7.87 0.20
CA LEU A 174 -33.38 -7.71 -1.25
C LEU A 174 -34.16 -8.89 -1.85
N GLY A 175 -35.49 -8.75 -1.88
CA GLY A 175 -36.40 -9.67 -2.57
C GLY A 175 -36.33 -9.57 -4.09
#